data_AF-A0A3D5E7W8-F1
#
_entry.id   AF-A0A3D5E7W8-F1
#
_cell.length_a   1.000
_cell.length_b   1.000
_cell.length_c   1.000
_cell.angle_alpha   90.00
_cell.angle_beta   90.00
_cell.angle_gamma   90.00
#
_symmetry.space_group_name_H-M   'P 1'
#
loop_
_entity.id
_entity.type
_entity.pdbx_description
1 polymer ?
#
loop_
_entity_poly.entity_id
_entity_poly.type
_entity_poly.pdbx_seq_one_letter_code
_entity_poly.pdbx_strand_id
1 'polypeptide(L)' 'MKHIRKAVIQQDDLTGDLFVTIPEEILKDLTWEEGDVVEWELKSEVELSCKFIDEEEDF' A
#
# COMPACT_ATOMS: atom_id res chain seq x y z
N MET A 1 20.46 -0.25 -0.35
CA MET A 1 20.17 1.21 -0.37
C MET A 1 18.68 1.38 -0.11
N LYS A 2 18.26 2.31 0.75
CA LYS A 2 16.83 2.58 0.99
C LYS A 2 16.31 3.44 -0.17
N HIS A 3 15.45 2.89 -1.01
CA HIS A 3 14.79 3.65 -2.08
C HIS A 3 13.66 4.46 -1.46
N ILE A 4 13.82 5.78 -1.41
CA ILE A 4 12.77 6.70 -0.92
C ILE A 4 12.05 7.24 -2.14
N ARG A 5 10.75 6.95 -2.24
CA ARG A 5 9.87 7.54 -3.24
C ARG A 5 8.89 8.46 -2.55
N LYS A 6 8.51 9.54 -3.22
CA LYS A 6 7.51 10.49 -2.71
C LYS A 6 6.21 10.25 -3.46
N ALA A 7 5.12 10.19 -2.72
CA ALA A 7 3.78 10.20 -3.24
C ALA A 7 2.99 11.33 -2.55
N VAL A 8 1.94 11.80 -3.20
CA VAL A 8 1.04 12.81 -2.66
C VAL A 8 -0.29 12.12 -2.34
N ILE A 9 -0.86 12.40 -1.17
CA ILE A 9 -2.20 11.93 -0.81
C ILE A 9 -3.19 12.71 -1.67
N GLN A 10 -4.07 11.98 -2.34
CA GLN A 10 -5.14 12.50 -3.18
C GLN A 10 -6.48 12.28 -2.48
N GLN A 11 -7.50 12.99 -2.93
CA GLN A 11 -8.87 12.83 -2.46
C GLN A 11 -9.76 12.43 -3.64
N ASP A 12 -10.61 11.42 -3.45
CA ASP A 12 -11.61 11.04 -4.43
C ASP A 12 -12.74 12.08 -4.43
N ASP A 13 -13.04 12.67 -5.60
CA ASP A 13 -14.02 13.74 -5.72
C ASP A 13 -15.47 13.27 -5.49
N LEU A 14 -15.74 11.97 -5.60
CA LEU A 14 -17.09 11.39 -5.46
C LEU A 14 -17.35 10.93 -4.03
N THR A 15 -16.38 10.26 -3.40
CA THR A 15 -16.54 9.71 -2.04
C THR A 15 -15.99 10.63 -0.96
N GLY A 16 -15.03 11.48 -1.32
CA GLY A 16 -14.27 12.31 -0.38
C GLY A 16 -13.15 11.55 0.34
N ASP A 17 -12.89 10.29 -0.02
CA ASP A 17 -11.88 9.45 0.63
C ASP A 17 -10.47 9.84 0.24
N LEU A 18 -9.54 9.73 1.19
CA LEU A 18 -8.12 9.95 0.95
C LEU A 18 -7.47 8.67 0.45
N PHE A 19 -6.68 8.77 -0.61
CA PHE A 19 -5.94 7.64 -1.18
C PHE A 19 -4.53 8.03 -1.63
N VAL A 20 -3.67 7.04 -1.79
CA VAL A 20 -2.33 7.19 -2.37
C VAL A 20 -2.16 6.21 -3.52
N THR A 21 -1.64 6.68 -4.64
CA THR A 21 -1.34 5.81 -5.78
C THR A 21 0.05 5.22 -5.60
N ILE A 22 0.13 3.88 -5.54
CA ILE A 22 1.40 3.17 -5.55
C ILE A 22 1.87 3.07 -7.02
N PRO A 23 3.09 3.55 -7.35
CA PRO A 23 3.63 3.42 -8.71
C PRO A 23 3.70 1.96 -9.18
N GLU A 24 3.36 1.71 -10.45
CA GLU A 24 3.32 0.36 -11.02
C GLU A 24 4.64 -0.41 -10.87
N GLU A 25 5.78 0.28 -10.94
CA GLU A 25 7.07 -0.39 -10.78
C GLU A 25 7.26 -0.96 -9.37
N ILE A 26 6.69 -0.31 -8.34
CA ILE A 26 6.74 -0.81 -6.97
C ILE A 26 5.81 -2.02 -6.84
N LEU A 27 4.61 -1.95 -7.40
CA LEU A 27 3.66 -3.08 -7.38
C LEU A 27 4.29 -4.32 -8.05
N LYS A 28 4.93 -4.14 -9.20
CA LYS A 28 5.67 -5.21 -9.91
C LYS A 28 6.82 -5.78 -9.08
N ASP A 29 7.63 -4.92 -8.45
CA ASP A 29 8.75 -5.35 -7.61
C ASP A 29 8.28 -6.11 -6.36
N LEU A 30 7.10 -5.77 -5.83
CA LEU A 30 6.47 -6.42 -4.68
C LEU A 30 5.59 -7.62 -5.08
N THR A 31 5.42 -7.87 -6.38
CA THR A 31 4.45 -8.85 -6.94
C THR A 31 3.03 -8.65 -6.40
N TRP A 32 2.60 -7.40 -6.21
CA TRP A 32 1.26 -7.07 -5.77
C TRP A 32 0.33 -6.84 -6.97
N GLU A 33 -0.87 -7.39 -6.88
CA GLU A 33 -1.94 -7.28 -7.86
C GLU A 33 -3.20 -6.66 -7.24
N GLU A 34 -4.11 -6.18 -8.09
CA GLU A 34 -5.40 -5.67 -7.62
C GLU A 34 -6.22 -6.81 -7.02
N GLY A 35 -6.68 -6.62 -5.78
CA GLY A 35 -7.41 -7.64 -5.02
C GLY A 35 -6.58 -8.34 -3.94
N ASP A 36 -5.25 -8.14 -3.93
CA ASP A 36 -4.39 -8.68 -2.89
C ASP A 36 -4.76 -8.17 -1.49
N VAL A 37 -4.76 -9.07 -0.53
CA VAL A 37 -4.97 -8.73 0.87
C VAL A 37 -3.66 -8.30 1.51
N VAL A 38 -3.72 -7.17 2.19
CA VAL A 38 -2.57 -6.54 2.82
C VAL A 38 -2.88 -6.18 4.27
N GLU A 39 -1.90 -6.33 5.15
CA GLU A 39 -1.98 -5.84 6.52
C GLU A 39 -1.39 -4.44 6.61
N TRP A 40 -2.12 -3.54 7.25
CA TRP A 40 -1.67 -2.19 7.59
C TRP A 40 -1.30 -2.11 9.07
N GLU A 41 -0.12 -1.58 9.36
CA GLU A 41 0.38 -1.36 10.73
C GLU A 41 0.80 0.11 10.90
N LEU A 42 0.18 0.79 11.87
CA LEU A 42 0.60 2.13 12.28
C LEU A 42 1.81 2.02 13.23
N LYS A 43 3.00 2.36 12.72
CA LYS A 43 4.25 2.31 13.48
C LYS A 43 4.48 3.55 14.34
N SER A 44 3.96 4.70 13.91
CA SER A 44 3.94 5.95 14.68
C SER A 44 2.86 6.88 14.13
N GLU A 45 2.70 8.06 14.73
CA GLU A 45 1.76 9.10 14.26
C GLU A 45 1.99 9.51 12.79
N VAL A 46 3.20 9.31 12.26
CA VAL A 46 3.60 9.72 10.90
C VAL A 46 4.16 8.57 10.06
N GLU A 47 4.12 7.33 10.54
CA GLU A 47 4.64 6.16 9.84
C GLU A 47 3.60 5.04 9.81
N LEU A 48 3.21 4.65 8.59
CA LEU A 48 2.36 3.51 8.30
C LEU A 48 3.15 2.53 7.46
N SER A 49 3.12 1.25 7.81
CA SER A 49 3.63 0.17 6.97
C SER A 49 2.51 -0.71 6.47
N CYS A 50 2.71 -1.26 5.26
CA CYS A 50 1.80 -2.18 4.61
C CYS A 50 2.60 -3.41 4.17
N LYS A 51 2.05 -4.61 4.39
CA LYS A 51 2.69 -5.88 3.98
C LYS A 51 1.65 -6.80 3.36
N PHE A 52 2.06 -7.58 2.37
CA PHE A 52 1.22 -8.62 1.79
C PHE A 52 0.92 -9.70 2.83
N ILE A 53 -0.31 -10.21 2.80
CA ILE A 53 -0.71 -11.41 3.51
C ILE A 53 -1.02 -12.46 2.46
N ASP A 54 -0.29 -13.57 2.49
CA ASP A 54 -0.63 -14.73 1.67
C ASP A 54 -1.84 -15.42 2.30
N GLU A 55 -2.99 -15.40 1.63
CA GLU A 55 -4.22 -16.04 2.12
C GLU A 55 -4.12 -17.59 2.09
N GLU A 56 -3.05 -18.19 1.53
CA GLU A 56 -2.89 -19.65 1.46
C GLU A 56 -2.36 -20.33 2.74
N GLU A 57 -2.07 -19.62 3.84
CA GLU A 57 -1.54 -20.24 5.09
C GLU A 57 -2.59 -20.78 6.09
N ASP A 58 -3.84 -21.04 5.66
CA ASP A 58 -4.89 -21.61 6.53
C ASP A 58 -5.64 -22.82 5.91
N PHE A 59 -4.93 -23.85 5.42
CA PHE A 59 -5.49 -25.20 5.18
C PHE A 59 -4.53 -26.37 5.49
#